data_AF-A0A1X0RMS8-F1
#
_entry.id   AF-A0A1X0RMS8-F1
#
_cell.length_a   1.000
_cell.length_b   1.000
_cell.length_c   1.000
_cell.angle_alpha   90.00
_cell.angle_beta   90.00
_cell.angle_gamma   90.00
#
_symmetry.space_group_name_H-M   'P 1'
#
loop_
_entity.id
_entity.type
_entity.pdbx_description
1 polymer ?
#
loop_
_entity_poly.entity_id
_entity_poly.type
_entity_poly.pdbx_seq_one_letter_code
_entity_poly.pdbx_strand_id
1 'polypeptide(L)'
;MSTEELYNKALRSFLLKKHITAINNCNKAIATLSSNYQNANAETLRMNIWTLYLNILAILLKDSKFDSLIKLPGFEKVGSLQDACFCIWDKVKEGYGGIHSVDPGLVFTMISMDVNLQQYTCAKVVAEEWFYSLSDAILDHISQQIENDDDHISYAYNKIVELYIIRILSGLYDFETAESFLEYNSILTGAKLEVKRV
;
A
#
# COMPACT_ATOMS: atom_id res chain seq x y z
N MET A 1 20.97 17.32 7.46
CA MET A 1 21.03 15.88 7.16
C MET A 1 20.08 15.65 6.01
N SER A 2 20.55 15.10 4.90
CA SER A 2 19.74 14.93 3.70
C SER A 2 18.71 13.80 3.87
N THR A 3 17.66 13.82 3.05
CA THR A 3 16.64 12.75 3.00
C THR A 3 17.27 11.38 2.73
N GLU A 4 18.27 11.34 1.84
CA GLU A 4 19.00 10.12 1.50
C GLU A 4 19.87 9.60 2.65
N GLU A 5 20.55 10.49 3.39
CA GLU A 5 21.29 10.11 4.60
C GLU A 5 20.38 9.50 5.67
N LEU A 6 19.18 10.07 5.84
CA LEU A 6 18.16 9.57 6.77
C LEU A 6 17.63 8.20 6.33
N TYR A 7 17.34 8.02 5.05
CA TYR A 7 16.94 6.74 4.48
C TYR A 7 18.01 5.66 4.70
N ASN A 8 19.27 5.94 4.37
CA ASN A 8 20.38 5.01 4.55
C ASN A 8 20.59 4.62 6.03
N LYS A 9 20.40 5.57 6.95
CA LYS A 9 20.41 5.28 8.40
C LYS A 9 19.23 4.42 8.83
N ALA A 10 18.05 4.65 8.28
CA ALA A 10 16.86 3.84 8.53
C ALA A 10 17.09 2.40 8.05
N LEU A 11 17.54 2.23 6.80
CA LEU A 11 17.83 0.93 6.20
C LEU A 11 18.89 0.15 6.99
N ARG A 12 20.00 0.80 7.35
CA ARG A 12 21.03 0.17 8.20
C ARG A 12 20.48 -0.26 9.56
N SER A 13 19.65 0.58 10.19
CA SER A 13 19.02 0.25 11.47
C SER A 13 18.05 -0.92 11.34
N PHE A 14 17.30 -0.98 10.24
CA PHE A 14 16.39 -2.06 9.92
C PHE A 14 17.12 -3.40 9.76
N LEU A 15 18.20 -3.43 8.97
CA LEU A 15 19.03 -4.62 8.77
C LEU A 15 19.68 -5.12 10.08
N LEU A 16 19.94 -4.21 11.02
CA LEU A 16 20.44 -4.54 12.37
C LEU A 16 19.32 -4.89 13.36
N LYS A 17 18.07 -5.09 12.92
CA LYS A 17 16.89 -5.38 13.74
C LYS A 17 16.58 -4.31 14.80
N LYS A 18 17.05 -3.08 14.61
CA LYS A 18 16.76 -1.92 15.47
C LYS A 18 15.52 -1.19 14.97
N HIS A 19 14.37 -1.87 14.99
CA HIS A 19 13.13 -1.43 14.34
C HIS A 19 12.62 -0.06 14.82
N ILE A 20 12.69 0.23 16.13
CA ILE A 20 12.30 1.55 16.68
C ILE A 20 13.24 2.67 16.18
N THR A 21 14.55 2.41 16.07
CA THR A 21 15.49 3.38 15.50
C THR A 21 15.24 3.56 14.00
N ALA A 22 14.93 2.48 13.29
CA ALA A 22 14.65 2.49 11.86
C ALA A 22 13.41 3.31 11.53
N ILE A 23 12.29 3.10 12.24
CA ILE A 23 11.04 3.84 12.01
C ILE A 23 11.19 5.33 12.32
N ASN A 24 11.94 5.69 13.37
CA ASN A 24 12.21 7.08 13.69
C ASN A 24 13.04 7.79 12.61
N ASN A 25 14.00 7.09 11.99
CA ASN A 25 14.74 7.64 10.85
C ASN A 25 13.87 7.72 9.58
N CYS A 26 12.96 6.78 9.36
CA CYS A 26 11.97 6.87 8.28
C CYS A 26 11.06 8.09 8.47
N ASN A 27 10.49 8.29 9.66
CA ASN A 27 9.65 9.46 9.96
C ASN A 27 10.39 10.79 9.72
N LYS A 28 11.68 10.86 10.08
CA LYS A 28 12.52 12.02 9.77
C LYS A 28 12.73 12.19 8.27
N ALA A 29 13.01 11.10 7.55
CA ALA A 29 13.17 11.13 6.09
C ALA A 29 11.89 11.61 5.41
N ILE A 30 10.73 11.10 5.83
CA ILE A 30 9.40 11.50 5.35
C ILE A 30 9.17 12.99 5.60
N ALA A 31 9.47 13.49 6.81
CA ALA A 31 9.31 14.91 7.12
C ALA A 31 10.23 15.83 6.31
N THR A 32 11.37 15.32 5.83
CA THR A 32 12.27 16.05 4.92
C THR A 32 11.93 15.90 3.45
N LEU A 33 10.89 15.12 3.10
CA LEU A 33 10.46 15.03 1.72
C LEU A 33 9.87 16.38 1.29
N SER A 34 10.51 17.09 0.36
CA SER A 34 9.96 18.31 -0.22
C SER A 34 8.77 18.01 -1.14
N SER A 35 7.76 18.87 -1.17
CA SER A 35 6.63 18.76 -2.10
C SER A 35 7.00 18.94 -3.59
N ASN A 36 8.25 19.29 -3.90
CA ASN A 36 8.74 19.59 -5.25
C ASN A 36 9.66 18.49 -5.85
N TYR A 37 9.38 17.22 -5.58
CA TYR A 37 10.14 16.13 -6.19
C TYR A 37 9.65 15.81 -7.60
N GLN A 38 10.03 16.65 -8.56
CA GLN A 38 9.76 16.41 -9.98
C GLN A 38 10.82 15.54 -10.68
N ASN A 39 11.79 14.97 -9.93
CA ASN A 39 12.81 14.11 -10.52
C ASN A 39 12.54 12.62 -10.20
N ALA A 40 12.78 11.75 -11.19
CA ALA A 40 12.52 10.31 -11.06
C ALA A 40 13.25 9.66 -9.88
N ASN A 41 14.50 10.04 -9.64
CA ASN A 41 15.31 9.49 -8.54
C ASN A 41 14.70 9.80 -7.16
N ALA A 42 14.04 10.95 -7.02
CA ALA A 42 13.44 11.38 -5.79
C ALA A 42 12.09 10.72 -5.54
N GLU A 43 11.32 10.46 -6.59
CA GLU A 43 10.13 9.60 -6.49
C GLU A 43 10.51 8.16 -6.13
N THR A 44 11.57 7.61 -6.73
CA THR A 44 12.13 6.32 -6.30
C THR A 44 12.57 6.33 -4.82
N LEU A 45 13.25 7.39 -4.39
CA LEU A 45 13.66 7.52 -2.99
C LEU A 45 12.46 7.63 -2.04
N ARG A 46 11.44 8.42 -2.41
CA ARG A 46 10.19 8.55 -1.67
C ARG A 46 9.49 7.19 -1.53
N MET A 47 9.33 6.47 -2.63
CA MET A 47 8.76 5.12 -2.63
C MET A 47 9.54 4.18 -1.72
N ASN A 48 10.88 4.17 -1.82
CA ASN A 48 11.73 3.33 -0.96
C ASN A 48 11.59 3.66 0.53
N ILE A 49 11.48 4.94 0.88
CA ILE A 49 11.27 5.38 2.27
C ILE A 49 9.92 4.88 2.79
N TRP A 50 8.85 5.05 2.02
CA TRP A 50 7.50 4.62 2.41
C TRP A 50 7.37 3.10 2.48
N THR A 51 7.92 2.37 1.52
CA THR A 51 7.95 0.90 1.53
C THR A 51 8.72 0.38 2.74
N LEU A 52 9.88 0.97 3.07
CA LEU A 52 10.64 0.61 4.27
C LEU A 52 9.83 0.92 5.54
N TYR A 53 9.17 2.08 5.60
CA TYR A 53 8.31 2.48 6.70
C TYR A 53 7.19 1.45 6.96
N LEU A 54 6.45 1.06 5.92
CA LEU A 54 5.38 0.06 6.01
C LEU A 54 5.92 -1.33 6.43
N ASN A 55 7.04 -1.76 5.87
CA ASN A 55 7.66 -3.05 6.25
C ASN A 55 8.09 -3.08 7.72
N ILE A 56 8.65 -1.98 8.23
CA ILE A 56 9.01 -1.88 9.65
C ILE A 56 7.77 -1.94 10.53
N LEU A 57 6.69 -1.24 10.15
CA LEU A 57 5.43 -1.26 10.89
C LEU A 57 4.79 -2.64 10.86
N ALA A 58 4.78 -3.33 9.72
CA ALA A 58 4.28 -4.70 9.60
C ALA A 58 4.94 -5.62 10.63
N ILE A 59 6.26 -5.50 10.81
CA ILE A 59 7.02 -6.28 11.81
C ILE A 59 6.67 -5.83 13.24
N LEU A 60 6.70 -4.53 13.52
CA LEU A 60 6.43 -4.00 14.86
C LEU A 60 5.02 -4.31 15.35
N LEU A 61 4.03 -4.26 14.45
CA LEU A 61 2.63 -4.53 14.75
C LEU A 61 2.39 -6.03 14.94
N LYS A 62 3.06 -6.88 14.16
CA LYS A 62 2.92 -8.35 14.24
C LYS A 62 3.56 -8.96 15.48
N ASP A 63 4.75 -8.49 15.87
CA ASP A 63 5.53 -9.07 16.98
C ASP A 63 5.04 -8.61 18.38
N SER A 64 4.00 -7.78 18.44
CA SER A 64 3.31 -7.34 19.67
C SER A 64 4.21 -6.68 20.73
N LYS A 65 4.44 -5.38 20.52
CA LYS A 65 4.39 -4.37 21.60
C LYS A 65 3.58 -3.19 21.08
N PHE A 66 2.26 -3.37 20.90
CA PHE A 66 1.36 -2.27 20.55
C PHE A 66 1.56 -1.07 21.48
N ASP A 67 1.80 -1.32 22.78
CA ASP A 67 2.17 -0.30 23.78
C ASP A 67 3.43 0.52 23.45
N SER A 68 4.36 -0.03 22.66
CA SER A 68 5.55 0.68 22.17
C SER A 68 5.27 1.50 20.91
N LEU A 69 4.23 1.14 20.14
CA LEU A 69 3.77 1.86 18.96
C LEU A 69 2.97 3.11 19.33
N ILE A 70 2.16 3.09 20.39
CA ILE A 70 1.44 4.29 20.89
C ILE A 70 2.42 5.43 21.24
N LYS A 71 3.68 5.09 21.52
CA LYS A 71 4.76 6.06 21.81
C LYS A 71 5.42 6.61 20.55
N LEU A 72 5.09 6.11 19.36
CA LEU A 72 5.59 6.66 18.11
C LEU A 72 4.80 7.91 17.72
N PRO A 73 5.47 8.94 17.18
CA PRO A 73 4.81 10.14 16.70
C PRO A 73 3.73 9.81 15.65
N GLY A 74 2.49 10.24 15.92
CA GLY A 74 1.33 10.02 15.07
C GLY A 74 0.43 8.83 15.46
N PHE A 75 0.80 8.05 16.48
CA PHE A 75 0.00 6.91 16.97
C PHE A 75 -0.58 7.12 18.37
N GLU A 76 -0.54 8.36 18.90
CA GLU A 76 -0.83 8.65 20.31
C GLU A 76 -2.29 8.39 20.70
N LYS A 77 -3.21 8.35 19.73
CA LYS A 77 -4.66 8.17 19.92
C LYS A 77 -5.19 6.82 19.47
N VAL A 78 -4.30 5.91 19.08
CA VAL A 78 -4.68 4.65 18.43
C VAL A 78 -5.05 3.62 19.49
N GLY A 79 -6.32 3.18 19.50
CA GLY A 79 -6.87 2.28 20.51
C GLY A 79 -6.78 0.79 20.15
N SER A 80 -6.63 0.48 18.86
CA SER A 80 -6.58 -0.89 18.35
C SER A 80 -5.60 -1.04 17.18
N LEU A 81 -5.27 -2.28 16.83
CA LEU A 81 -4.48 -2.59 15.64
C LEU A 81 -5.17 -2.09 14.36
N GLN A 82 -6.50 -2.17 14.32
CA GLN A 82 -7.32 -1.68 13.21
C GLN A 82 -7.17 -0.16 13.05
N ASP A 83 -7.29 0.58 14.16
CA ASP A 83 -7.07 2.04 14.17
C ASP A 83 -5.65 2.41 13.71
N ALA A 84 -4.66 1.56 14.02
CA ALA A 84 -3.28 1.77 13.60
C ALA A 84 -3.15 1.68 12.08
N CYS A 85 -3.74 0.64 11.48
CA CYS A 85 -3.77 0.45 10.04
C CYS A 85 -4.45 1.63 9.32
N PHE A 86 -5.60 2.11 9.82
CA PHE A 86 -6.25 3.29 9.25
C PHE A 86 -5.40 4.56 9.38
N CYS A 87 -4.81 4.79 10.55
CA CYS A 87 -3.93 5.94 10.77
C CYS A 87 -2.70 5.90 9.84
N ILE A 88 -2.13 4.71 9.60
CA ILE A 88 -1.04 4.52 8.64
C ILE A 88 -1.51 4.86 7.23
N TRP A 89 -2.68 4.39 6.84
CA TRP A 89 -3.23 4.68 5.51
C TRP A 89 -3.43 6.17 5.28
N ASP A 90 -4.04 6.88 6.24
CA ASP A 90 -4.22 8.33 6.17
C ASP A 90 -2.88 9.04 6.07
N LYS A 91 -1.88 8.62 6.84
CA LYS A 91 -0.52 9.17 6.76
C LYS A 91 0.12 8.97 5.39
N VAL A 92 -0.08 7.82 4.74
CA VAL A 92 0.41 7.55 3.38
C VAL A 92 -0.28 8.49 2.38
N LYS A 93 -1.61 8.60 2.45
CA LYS A 93 -2.39 9.50 1.57
C LYS A 93 -1.94 10.95 1.71
N GLU A 94 -1.83 11.46 2.95
CA GLU A 94 -1.31 12.80 3.23
C GLU A 94 0.12 12.97 2.70
N GLY A 95 0.95 11.94 2.91
CA GLY A 95 2.31 11.87 2.42
C GLY A 95 2.45 11.94 0.90
N TYR A 96 1.38 11.63 0.15
CA TYR A 96 1.30 11.70 -1.31
C TYR A 96 0.45 12.85 -1.86
N GLY A 97 -0.18 13.65 -0.99
CA GLY A 97 -1.06 14.74 -1.41
C GLY A 97 -2.45 14.28 -1.85
N GLY A 98 -2.85 13.06 -1.49
CA GLY A 98 -4.13 12.45 -1.83
C GLY A 98 -3.97 11.06 -2.46
N ILE A 99 -5.07 10.30 -2.47
CA ILE A 99 -5.08 8.91 -2.92
C ILE A 99 -4.70 8.73 -4.40
N HIS A 100 -5.12 9.66 -5.27
CA HIS A 100 -4.84 9.62 -6.70
C HIS A 100 -3.35 9.73 -7.05
N SER A 101 -2.53 10.18 -6.11
CA SER A 101 -1.08 10.35 -6.28
C SER A 101 -0.28 9.25 -5.60
N VAL A 102 -0.91 8.34 -4.86
CA VAL A 102 -0.22 7.23 -4.21
C VAL A 102 0.21 6.23 -5.28
N ASP A 103 1.49 5.86 -5.23
CA ASP A 103 2.04 4.84 -6.13
C ASP A 103 1.32 3.48 -5.95
N PRO A 104 0.89 2.81 -7.03
CA PRO A 104 0.19 1.52 -6.96
C PRO A 104 0.97 0.42 -6.22
N GLY A 105 2.30 0.40 -6.33
CA GLY A 105 3.15 -0.54 -5.60
C GLY A 105 3.14 -0.28 -4.09
N LEU A 106 2.98 0.98 -3.68
CA LEU A 106 2.81 1.34 -2.27
C LEU A 106 1.41 0.94 -1.75
N VAL A 107 0.37 1.10 -2.56
CA VAL A 107 -0.99 0.59 -2.23
C VAL A 107 -0.96 -0.92 -2.03
N PHE A 108 -0.33 -1.66 -2.95
CA PHE A 108 -0.13 -3.10 -2.80
C PHE A 108 0.62 -3.47 -1.51
N THR A 109 1.66 -2.70 -1.17
CA THR A 109 2.44 -2.90 0.06
C THR A 109 1.58 -2.65 1.31
N MET A 110 0.75 -1.62 1.31
CA MET A 110 -0.18 -1.30 2.40
C MET A 110 -1.21 -2.43 2.59
N ILE A 111 -1.85 -2.86 1.51
CA ILE A 111 -2.83 -3.96 1.54
C ILE A 111 -2.15 -5.25 2.04
N SER A 112 -0.95 -5.54 1.56
CA SER A 112 -0.18 -6.71 1.99
C SER A 112 0.14 -6.67 3.48
N MET A 113 0.48 -5.50 4.03
CA MET A 113 0.66 -5.32 5.47
C MET A 113 -0.63 -5.62 6.23
N ASP A 114 -1.76 -5.02 5.84
CA ASP A 114 -3.04 -5.22 6.52
C ASP A 114 -3.50 -6.69 6.49
N VAL A 115 -3.37 -7.35 5.34
CA VAL A 115 -3.65 -8.79 5.20
C VAL A 115 -2.74 -9.63 6.09
N ASN A 116 -1.44 -9.29 6.20
CA ASN A 116 -0.50 -10.00 7.06
C ASN A 116 -0.79 -9.80 8.56
N LEU A 117 -1.40 -8.68 8.91
CA LEU A 117 -1.89 -8.35 10.25
C LEU A 117 -3.32 -8.84 10.50
N GLN A 118 -3.91 -9.57 9.55
CA GLN A 118 -5.30 -10.05 9.57
C GLN A 118 -6.34 -8.93 9.76
N GLN A 119 -6.00 -7.69 9.38
CA GLN A 119 -6.89 -6.54 9.40
C GLN A 119 -7.63 -6.42 8.06
N TYR A 120 -8.43 -7.44 7.71
CA TYR A 120 -9.08 -7.54 6.41
C TYR A 120 -10.04 -6.37 6.13
N THR A 121 -10.70 -5.82 7.16
CA THR A 121 -11.54 -4.63 7.01
C THR A 121 -10.74 -3.41 6.55
N CYS A 122 -9.53 -3.20 7.11
CA CYS A 122 -8.64 -2.12 6.66
C CYS A 122 -8.18 -2.36 5.24
N ALA A 123 -7.74 -3.59 4.94
CA ALA A 123 -7.29 -3.97 3.60
C ALA A 123 -8.39 -3.74 2.54
N LYS A 124 -9.66 -4.06 2.87
CA LYS A 124 -10.84 -3.79 2.02
C LYS A 124 -10.99 -2.30 1.74
N VAL A 125 -10.97 -1.47 2.78
CA VAL A 125 -11.10 -0.01 2.64
C VAL A 125 -9.98 0.55 1.76
N VAL A 126 -8.72 0.15 1.98
CA VAL A 126 -7.59 0.63 1.16
C VAL A 126 -7.76 0.25 -0.31
N ALA A 127 -8.15 -1.00 -0.58
CA ALA A 127 -8.37 -1.49 -1.94
C ALA A 127 -9.53 -0.75 -2.64
N GLU A 128 -10.69 -0.65 -1.98
CA GLU A 128 -11.88 0.00 -2.54
C GLU A 128 -11.68 1.51 -2.73
N GLU A 129 -11.06 2.20 -1.77
CA GLU A 129 -10.70 3.61 -1.95
C GLU A 129 -9.78 3.78 -3.17
N TRP A 130 -8.78 2.90 -3.34
CA TRP A 130 -7.87 2.99 -4.48
C TRP A 130 -8.57 2.71 -5.80
N PHE A 131 -9.40 1.65 -5.89
CA PHE A 131 -10.19 1.37 -7.09
C PHE A 131 -11.09 2.55 -7.48
N TYR A 132 -11.75 3.17 -6.49
CA TYR A 132 -12.58 4.35 -6.71
C TYR A 132 -11.78 5.59 -7.15
N SER A 133 -10.49 5.62 -6.85
CA SER A 133 -9.60 6.73 -7.22
C SER A 133 -9.07 6.67 -8.66
N LEU A 134 -9.21 5.53 -9.34
CA LEU A 134 -8.73 5.34 -10.71
C LEU A 134 -9.65 6.05 -11.70
N SER A 135 -9.08 6.83 -12.61
CA SER A 135 -9.84 7.46 -13.69
C SER A 135 -10.14 6.48 -14.83
N ASP A 136 -11.18 6.75 -15.62
CA ASP A 136 -11.50 5.94 -16.80
C ASP A 136 -10.31 5.79 -17.75
N ALA A 137 -9.51 6.85 -17.93
CA ALA A 137 -8.30 6.81 -18.76
C ALA A 137 -7.24 5.81 -18.23
N ILE A 138 -7.12 5.68 -16.90
CA ILE A 138 -6.23 4.69 -16.28
C ILE A 138 -6.79 3.28 -16.47
N LEU A 139 -8.09 3.10 -16.27
CA LEU A 139 -8.76 1.80 -16.46
C LEU A 139 -8.67 1.33 -17.92
N ASP A 140 -8.83 2.24 -18.88
CA ASP A 140 -8.65 1.97 -20.31
C ASP A 140 -7.20 1.57 -20.62
N HIS A 141 -6.20 2.25 -20.04
CA HIS A 141 -4.79 1.90 -20.18
C HIS A 141 -4.50 0.49 -19.62
N ILE A 142 -4.96 0.20 -18.40
CA ILE A 142 -4.80 -1.12 -17.77
C ILE A 142 -5.44 -2.21 -18.63
N SER A 143 -6.64 -1.95 -19.17
CA SER A 143 -7.34 -2.91 -20.05
C SER A 143 -6.54 -3.24 -21.31
N GLN A 144 -5.77 -2.28 -21.84
CA GLN A 144 -4.92 -2.50 -23.02
C GLN A 144 -3.57 -3.16 -22.71
N GLN A 145 -3.11 -3.09 -21.45
CA GLN A 145 -1.79 -3.57 -21.01
C GLN A 145 -1.88 -4.74 -20.02
N ILE A 146 -3.04 -5.39 -19.88
CA ILE A 146 -3.29 -6.38 -18.83
C ILE A 146 -2.34 -7.59 -18.89
N GLU A 147 -1.85 -7.94 -20.08
CA GLU A 147 -0.90 -9.04 -20.32
C GLU A 147 0.57 -8.59 -20.30
N ASN A 148 0.82 -7.29 -20.18
CA ASN A 148 2.15 -6.72 -20.18
C ASN A 148 2.66 -6.54 -18.76
N ASP A 149 3.42 -7.54 -18.28
CA ASP A 149 4.03 -7.52 -16.95
C ASP A 149 5.06 -6.39 -16.74
N ASP A 150 5.52 -5.73 -17.81
CA ASP A 150 6.43 -4.58 -17.72
C ASP A 150 5.69 -3.26 -17.39
N ASP A 151 4.36 -3.21 -17.55
CA ASP A 151 3.56 -2.03 -17.20
C ASP A 151 3.25 -2.01 -15.69
N HIS A 152 3.89 -1.10 -14.98
CA HIS A 152 3.86 -1.03 -13.52
C HIS A 152 2.44 -0.91 -12.94
N ILE A 153 1.56 -0.11 -13.57
CA ILE A 153 0.21 0.11 -13.06
C ILE A 153 -0.70 -1.10 -13.32
N SER A 154 -0.57 -1.75 -14.48
CA SER A 154 -1.33 -2.96 -14.82
C SER A 154 -0.90 -4.13 -13.95
N TYR A 155 0.40 -4.32 -13.74
CA TYR A 155 0.94 -5.32 -12.83
C TYR A 155 0.41 -5.12 -11.40
N ALA A 156 0.49 -3.89 -10.87
CA ALA A 156 0.01 -3.58 -9.53
C ALA A 156 -1.50 -3.78 -9.40
N TYR A 157 -2.29 -3.37 -10.39
CA TYR A 157 -3.73 -3.58 -10.42
C TYR A 157 -4.09 -5.06 -10.34
N ASN A 158 -3.48 -5.90 -11.18
CA ASN A 158 -3.70 -7.35 -11.17
C ASN A 158 -3.39 -7.95 -9.79
N LYS A 159 -2.28 -7.53 -9.17
CA LYS A 159 -1.88 -8.02 -7.84
C LYS A 159 -2.83 -7.56 -6.73
N ILE A 160 -3.32 -6.32 -6.79
CA ILE A 160 -4.29 -5.79 -5.82
C ILE A 160 -5.64 -6.49 -5.98
N VAL A 161 -6.11 -6.70 -7.20
CA VAL A 161 -7.32 -7.49 -7.50
C VAL A 161 -7.21 -8.92 -6.96
N GLU A 162 -6.07 -9.58 -7.21
CA GLU A 162 -5.80 -10.94 -6.73
C GLU A 162 -5.90 -10.99 -5.19
N LEU A 163 -5.23 -10.06 -4.49
CA LEU A 163 -5.33 -9.96 -3.03
C LEU A 163 -6.77 -9.65 -2.57
N TYR A 164 -7.45 -8.75 -3.25
CA TYR A 164 -8.80 -8.32 -2.91
C TYR A 164 -9.78 -9.49 -2.88
N ILE A 165 -9.81 -10.27 -3.96
CA ILE A 165 -10.73 -11.40 -4.08
C ILE A 165 -10.27 -12.58 -3.21
N ILE A 166 -9.01 -12.99 -3.32
CA ILE A 166 -8.54 -14.28 -2.79
C ILE A 166 -8.20 -14.18 -1.30
N ARG A 167 -7.81 -13.02 -0.79
CA ARG A 167 -7.33 -12.85 0.59
C ARG A 167 -8.24 -11.98 1.45
N ILE A 168 -8.74 -10.88 0.90
CA ILE A 168 -9.48 -9.88 1.67
C ILE A 168 -10.94 -10.28 1.80
N LEU A 169 -11.66 -10.39 0.68
CA LEU A 169 -13.08 -10.74 0.69
C LEU A 169 -13.32 -12.15 1.25
N SER A 170 -12.47 -13.10 0.89
CA SER A 170 -12.49 -14.44 1.48
C SER A 170 -12.24 -14.43 3.00
N GLY A 171 -11.30 -13.60 3.48
CA GLY A 171 -11.01 -13.43 4.90
C GLY A 171 -12.15 -12.76 5.68
N LEU A 172 -12.99 -11.98 4.99
CA LEU A 172 -14.22 -11.39 5.53
C LEU A 172 -15.46 -12.28 5.34
N TYR A 173 -15.34 -13.43 4.66
CA TYR A 173 -16.46 -14.26 4.20
C TYR A 173 -17.48 -13.51 3.32
N ASP A 174 -17.02 -12.45 2.63
CA ASP A 174 -17.83 -11.57 1.78
C ASP A 174 -17.80 -12.06 0.33
N PHE A 175 -18.34 -13.26 0.10
CA PHE A 175 -18.32 -13.91 -1.21
C PHE A 175 -19.26 -13.24 -2.21
N GLU A 176 -20.36 -12.63 -1.74
CA GLU A 176 -21.29 -11.90 -2.59
C GLU A 176 -20.60 -10.70 -3.26
N THR A 177 -19.79 -9.94 -2.51
CA THR A 177 -18.98 -8.86 -3.09
C THR A 177 -17.93 -9.40 -4.05
N ALA A 178 -17.34 -10.57 -3.75
CA ALA A 178 -16.32 -11.17 -4.62
C ALA A 178 -16.90 -11.60 -5.98
N GLU A 179 -18.08 -12.22 -5.97
CA GLU A 179 -18.82 -12.60 -7.18
C GLU A 179 -19.22 -11.36 -7.98
N SER A 180 -19.82 -10.37 -7.31
CA SER A 180 -20.20 -9.10 -7.94
C SER A 180 -19.00 -8.41 -8.57
N PHE A 181 -17.88 -8.32 -7.86
CA PHE A 181 -16.66 -7.71 -8.39
C PHE A 181 -16.16 -8.46 -9.63
N LEU A 182 -16.15 -9.79 -9.62
CA LEU A 182 -15.75 -10.59 -10.78
C LEU A 182 -16.68 -10.46 -11.98
N GLU A 183 -17.97 -10.19 -11.76
CA GLU A 183 -18.97 -9.99 -12.81
C GLU A 183 -18.85 -8.60 -13.45
N TYR A 184 -18.67 -7.56 -12.64
CA TYR A 184 -18.67 -6.17 -13.11
C TYR A 184 -17.29 -5.60 -13.45
N ASN A 185 -16.21 -6.29 -13.09
CA ASN A 185 -14.87 -5.86 -13.45
C ASN A 185 -14.61 -6.11 -14.94
N SER A 186 -14.84 -5.07 -15.76
CA SER A 186 -14.68 -5.06 -17.22
C SER A 186 -13.27 -5.46 -17.66
N ILE A 187 -12.26 -5.09 -16.86
CA ILE A 187 -10.84 -5.37 -17.11
C ILE A 187 -10.60 -6.89 -17.07
N LEU A 188 -11.14 -7.58 -16.06
CA LEU A 188 -11.01 -9.04 -15.92
C LEU A 188 -11.96 -9.83 -16.85
N THR A 189 -13.14 -9.27 -17.15
CA THR A 189 -14.14 -9.92 -18.00
C THR A 189 -13.82 -9.82 -19.50
N GLY A 190 -13.10 -8.77 -19.93
CA GLY A 190 -12.53 -8.67 -21.28
C GLY A 190 -11.59 -9.84 -21.61
N ALA A 191 -10.68 -10.19 -20.67
CA ALA A 191 -9.81 -11.36 -20.80
C ALA A 191 -10.57 -12.70 -20.86
N LYS A 192 -11.73 -12.81 -20.19
CA LYS A 192 -12.59 -14.02 -20.28
C LYS A 192 -13.26 -14.20 -21.65
N LEU A 193 -13.43 -13.13 -22.43
CA LEU A 193 -14.08 -13.22 -23.75
C LEU A 193 -13.14 -13.75 -24.85
N GLU A 194 -11.82 -13.71 -24.65
CA GLU A 194 -10.86 -14.32 -25.57
C GLU A 194 -10.64 -15.81 -25.31
N VAL A 195 -10.64 -16.25 -24.04
CA VAL A 195 -10.49 -17.68 -23.69
C VAL A 195 -11.70 -18.53 -24.15
N LYS A 196 -12.86 -17.92 -24.40
CA LYS A 196 -14.04 -18.60 -24.96
C LYS A 196 -14.09 -18.63 -26.50
N ARG A 197 -13.06 -18.16 -27.21
CA ARG A 197 -12.95 -18.23 -28.68
C ARG A 197 -11.89 -19.23 -29.15
N VAL A 198 -11.89 -20.43 -28.58
CA VAL A 198 -11.20 -21.61 -29.14
C VAL A 198 -12.24 -22.66 -29.49
#